data_AF-A0A7R9PGN1-F1
#
_entry.id   AF-A0A7R9PGN1-F1
#
_cell.length_a   1.000
_cell.length_b   1.000
_cell.length_c   1.000
_cell.angle_alpha   90.00
_cell.angle_beta   90.00
_cell.angle_gamma   90.00
#
_symmetry.space_group_name_H-M   'P 1'
#
loop_
_entity.id
_entity.type
_entity.pdbx_description
1 polymer ?
#
loop_
_entity_poly.entity_id
_entity_poly.type
_entity_poly.pdbx_seq_one_letter_code
_entity_poly.pdbx_strand_id
1 'polypeptide(L)'
;MAALSDPRAFLSAQEKRAQQMKAMGIEETDISTKDIVGGEDGDNKKSKVGGKPNQPGASQEPKKVEDMKLDPITADSLRSEKAFLKSCRKQHKELETMRKKQQKERLAIQKQQTAAIEKFIKGKK
;
A
#
# COMPACT_ATOMS: atom_id res chain seq x y z
N MET A 1 4.56 -1.84 -26.82
CA MET A 1 5.42 -0.66 -26.52
C MET A 1 4.82 0.30 -25.48
N ALA A 2 3.49 0.44 -25.39
CA ALA A 2 2.81 1.36 -24.44
C ALA A 2 3.00 1.03 -22.93
N ALA A 3 3.24 -0.24 -22.59
CA ALA A 3 3.43 -0.67 -21.19
C ALA A 3 4.72 -0.13 -20.54
N LEU A 4 5.71 0.29 -21.34
CA LEU A 4 7.00 0.80 -20.86
C LEU A 4 7.06 2.33 -20.79
N SER A 5 6.15 3.04 -21.47
CA SER A 5 6.13 4.50 -21.52
C SER A 5 5.16 5.14 -20.54
N ASP A 6 4.03 4.48 -20.19
CA ASP A 6 3.17 4.88 -19.07
C ASP A 6 2.47 3.65 -18.44
N PRO A 7 3.08 3.07 -17.38
CA PRO A 7 2.59 1.84 -16.78
C PRO A 7 1.22 2.00 -16.09
N ARG A 8 0.87 3.21 -15.62
CA ARG A 8 -0.43 3.43 -14.93
C ARG A 8 -1.57 3.50 -15.93
N ALA A 9 -1.35 4.21 -17.04
CA ALA A 9 -2.33 4.27 -18.12
C ALA A 9 -2.58 2.88 -18.71
N PHE A 10 -1.53 2.08 -18.91
CA PHE A 10 -1.64 0.71 -19.39
C PHE A 10 -2.43 -0.21 -18.44
N LEU A 11 -2.14 -0.17 -17.13
CA LEU A 11 -2.89 -0.94 -16.14
C LEU A 11 -4.37 -0.53 -16.09
N SER A 12 -4.67 0.78 -16.14
CA SER A 12 -6.04 1.26 -16.15
C SER A 12 -6.82 0.88 -17.42
N ALA A 13 -6.15 0.81 -18.57
CA ALA A 13 -6.75 0.36 -19.82
C ALA A 13 -6.99 -1.16 -19.83
N GLN A 14 -6.07 -1.94 -19.26
CA GLN A 14 -6.23 -3.38 -19.09
C GLN A 14 -7.39 -3.69 -18.14
N GLU A 15 -7.50 -2.96 -17.04
CA GLU A 15 -8.60 -3.11 -16.07
C GLU A 15 -9.95 -2.76 -16.71
N LYS A 16 -10.05 -1.68 -17.48
CA LYS A 16 -11.29 -1.34 -18.21
C LYS A 16 -11.71 -2.42 -19.20
N ARG A 17 -10.74 -3.03 -19.91
CA ARG A 17 -11.03 -4.14 -20.83
C ARG A 17 -11.51 -5.38 -20.07
N ALA A 18 -10.86 -5.72 -18.95
CA ALA A 18 -11.28 -6.83 -18.10
C ALA A 18 -12.68 -6.62 -17.52
N GLN A 19 -12.99 -5.40 -17.06
CA GLN A 19 -14.32 -5.03 -16.56
C GLN A 19 -15.39 -5.10 -17.66
N GLN A 20 -15.06 -4.71 -18.90
CA GLN A 20 -16.00 -4.83 -20.02
C GLN A 20 -16.29 -6.30 -20.36
N MET A 21 -15.26 -7.16 -20.37
CA MET A 21 -15.45 -8.61 -20.59
C MET A 21 -16.27 -9.25 -19.46
N LYS A 22 -16.00 -8.84 -18.22
CA LYS A 22 -16.76 -9.27 -17.04
C LYS A 22 -18.21 -8.77 -17.07
N ALA A 23 -18.47 -7.55 -17.52
CA ALA A 23 -19.81 -7.00 -17.66
C ALA A 23 -20.63 -7.74 -18.74
N MET A 24 -19.97 -8.31 -19.74
CA MET A 24 -20.58 -9.20 -20.74
C MET A 24 -20.72 -10.65 -20.24
N GLY A 25 -20.41 -10.93 -18.98
CA GLY A 25 -20.57 -12.24 -18.34
C GLY A 25 -19.51 -13.27 -18.74
N ILE A 26 -18.37 -12.84 -19.29
CA ILE A 26 -17.25 -13.72 -19.65
C ILE A 26 -16.21 -13.61 -18.55
N GLU A 27 -16.17 -14.59 -17.64
CA GLU A 27 -15.14 -14.66 -16.61
C GLU A 27 -13.84 -15.24 -17.21
N GLU A 28 -12.68 -14.84 -16.67
CA GLU A 28 -11.36 -15.28 -17.18
C GLU A 28 -11.20 -16.81 -17.13
N THR A 29 -11.99 -17.49 -16.31
CA THR A 29 -12.07 -18.96 -16.19
C THR A 29 -12.90 -19.64 -17.29
N ASP A 30 -13.81 -18.92 -17.94
CA ASP A 30 -14.63 -19.43 -19.04
C ASP A 30 -13.89 -19.39 -20.39
N ILE A 31 -12.77 -18.67 -20.44
CA ILE A 31 -11.86 -18.65 -21.59
C ILE A 31 -11.04 -19.94 -21.56
N SER A 32 -11.71 -21.07 -21.76
CA SER A 32 -11.07 -22.30 -22.17
C SER A 32 -10.55 -22.09 -23.59
N THR A 33 -9.30 -21.64 -23.72
CA THR A 33 -8.59 -21.52 -25.01
C THR A 33 -8.39 -22.85 -25.73
N LYS A 34 -8.93 -23.96 -25.20
CA LYS A 34 -8.99 -25.25 -25.88
C LYS A 34 -10.00 -25.29 -27.03
N ASP A 35 -11.02 -24.44 -27.03
CA ASP A 35 -12.09 -24.46 -28.05
C ASP A 35 -12.11 -23.23 -28.97
N ILE A 36 -11.14 -22.30 -28.84
CA ILE A 36 -10.95 -21.23 -29.82
C ILE A 36 -10.04 -21.74 -30.94
N VAL A 37 -10.69 -22.24 -31.99
CA VAL A 37 -10.11 -22.27 -33.34
C VAL A 37 -9.82 -20.81 -33.74
N GLY A 38 -8.55 -20.42 -33.86
CA GLY A 38 -8.21 -19.13 -34.48
C GLY A 38 -6.83 -18.55 -34.17
N GLY A 39 -5.77 -19.22 -34.60
CA GLY A 39 -4.38 -18.75 -34.64
C GLY A 39 -3.45 -19.88 -34.18
N GLU A 40 -2.54 -20.45 -34.98
CA GLU A 40 -1.86 -20.03 -36.21
C GLU A 40 -1.56 -21.31 -37.05
N ASP A 41 -1.37 -21.14 -38.36
CA ASP A 41 -0.78 -22.08 -39.34
C ASP A 41 -0.77 -23.62 -39.06
N GLY A 42 -1.42 -24.39 -39.95
CA GLY A 42 -0.91 -25.70 -40.38
C GLY A 42 -1.71 -26.97 -40.01
N ASP A 43 -2.21 -27.62 -41.06
CA ASP A 43 -2.36 -29.08 -41.27
C ASP A 43 -3.23 -29.99 -40.33
N ASN A 44 -4.38 -30.39 -40.89
CA ASN A 44 -4.83 -31.78 -41.08
C ASN A 44 -5.20 -32.67 -39.85
N LYS A 45 -6.49 -33.01 -39.73
CA LYS A 45 -7.05 -34.39 -39.66
C LYS A 45 -8.29 -34.56 -38.75
N LYS A 46 -9.45 -34.69 -39.42
CA LYS A 46 -10.62 -35.57 -39.16
C LYS A 46 -11.02 -35.97 -37.71
N SER A 47 -12.24 -35.51 -37.37
CA SER A 47 -13.40 -36.28 -36.84
C SER A 47 -13.24 -37.14 -35.57
N LYS A 48 -14.11 -36.94 -34.56
CA LYS A 48 -15.21 -37.87 -34.19
C LYS A 48 -16.07 -37.36 -33.01
N VAL A 49 -17.35 -37.19 -33.31
CA VAL A 49 -18.58 -37.29 -32.50
C VAL A 49 -18.45 -37.91 -31.09
N GLY A 50 -19.09 -37.26 -30.11
CA GLY A 50 -19.91 -37.96 -29.10
C GLY A 50 -19.87 -37.41 -27.66
N GLY A 51 -21.02 -36.98 -27.13
CA GLY A 51 -21.26 -36.97 -25.66
C GLY A 51 -22.13 -35.84 -25.09
N LYS A 52 -23.45 -36.03 -25.15
CA LYS A 52 -24.59 -35.49 -24.36
C LYS A 52 -24.48 -34.19 -23.50
N PRO A 53 -25.55 -33.35 -23.49
CA PRO A 53 -25.70 -32.22 -22.59
C PRO A 53 -26.19 -32.68 -21.20
N ASN A 54 -25.68 -32.09 -20.12
CA ASN A 54 -26.22 -32.27 -18.77
C ASN A 54 -26.39 -30.90 -18.08
N GLN A 55 -27.61 -30.37 -18.13
CA GLN A 55 -28.18 -29.44 -17.14
C GLN A 55 -29.07 -30.29 -16.20
N PRO A 56 -29.60 -29.76 -15.09
CA PRO A 56 -29.05 -28.88 -14.05
C PRO A 56 -29.26 -29.54 -12.65
N GLY A 57 -28.50 -29.19 -11.62
CA GLY A 57 -28.71 -29.82 -10.30
C GLY A 57 -27.92 -29.20 -9.17
N ALA A 58 -28.64 -28.47 -8.32
CA ALA A 58 -28.16 -27.83 -7.13
C ALA A 58 -27.54 -28.81 -6.12
N SER A 59 -26.43 -28.41 -5.50
CA SER A 59 -26.15 -28.68 -4.08
C SER A 59 -25.05 -27.72 -3.63
N GLN A 60 -25.49 -26.69 -2.92
CA GLN A 60 -24.66 -25.85 -2.09
C GLN A 60 -23.99 -26.73 -1.03
N GLU A 61 -22.66 -26.71 -0.93
CA GLU A 61 -21.98 -26.89 0.34
C GLU A 61 -20.78 -25.94 0.40
N PRO A 62 -20.77 -24.96 1.32
CA PRO A 62 -19.69 -23.99 1.46
C PRO A 62 -18.48 -24.69 2.10
N LYS A 63 -17.38 -24.78 1.35
CA LYS A 63 -16.08 -25.15 1.92
C LYS A 63 -15.68 -24.05 2.92
N LYS A 64 -15.75 -24.42 4.20
CA LYS A 64 -15.21 -23.75 5.39
C LYS A 64 -14.19 -22.67 5.04
N VAL A 65 -14.64 -21.42 5.06
CA VAL A 65 -13.77 -20.28 5.31
C VAL A 65 -13.27 -20.51 6.73
N GLU A 66 -12.03 -20.98 6.89
CA GLU A 66 -11.35 -20.80 8.17
C GLU A 66 -11.40 -19.30 8.44
N ASP A 67 -12.19 -18.88 9.42
CA ASP A 67 -12.23 -17.51 9.90
C ASP A 67 -10.78 -17.04 10.04
N MET A 68 -10.33 -16.15 9.15
CA MET A 68 -9.17 -15.32 9.42
C MET A 68 -9.56 -14.46 10.62
N LYS A 69 -9.40 -15.02 11.82
CA LYS A 69 -9.53 -14.32 13.08
C LYS A 69 -8.37 -13.36 13.15
N LEU A 70 -8.56 -12.19 12.55
CA LEU A 70 -7.67 -11.06 12.74
C LEU A 70 -7.72 -10.70 14.21
N ASP A 71 -6.56 -10.71 14.86
CA ASP A 71 -6.47 -10.25 16.23
C ASP A 71 -7.00 -8.81 16.30
N PRO A 72 -7.84 -8.50 17.31
CA PRO A 72 -8.35 -7.14 17.47
C PRO A 72 -7.20 -6.13 17.53
N ILE A 73 -7.30 -5.07 16.73
CA ILE A 73 -6.34 -3.97 16.77
C ILE A 73 -6.55 -3.21 18.09
N THR A 74 -5.72 -3.52 19.08
CA THR A 74 -5.69 -2.83 20.37
C THR A 74 -4.67 -1.68 20.32
N ALA A 75 -4.88 -0.65 21.16
CA ALA A 75 -3.92 0.45 21.27
C ALA A 75 -2.52 -0.02 21.71
N ASP A 76 -2.45 -1.10 22.49
CA ASP A 76 -1.19 -1.65 22.97
C ASP A 76 -0.47 -2.45 21.90
N SER A 77 -1.21 -3.14 21.01
CA SER A 77 -0.66 -3.74 19.79
C SER A 77 0.01 -2.68 18.92
N LEU A 78 -0.66 -1.56 18.65
CA LEU A 78 -0.09 -0.45 17.87
C LEU A 78 1.13 0.20 18.55
N ARG A 79 1.13 0.34 19.87
CA ARG A 79 2.29 0.86 20.62
C ARG A 79 3.50 -0.08 20.61
N SER A 80 3.27 -1.38 20.49
CA SER A 80 4.34 -2.38 20.38
C SER A 80 4.94 -2.47 18.97
N GLU A 81 4.29 -1.87 17.97
CA GLU A 81 4.73 -1.94 16.58
C GLU A 81 6.12 -1.31 16.38
N LYS A 82 6.99 -2.03 15.68
CA LYS A 82 8.39 -1.61 15.45
C LYS A 82 8.50 -0.25 14.75
N ALA A 83 7.57 0.08 13.86
CA ALA A 83 7.53 1.37 13.17
C ALA A 83 7.21 2.51 14.16
N PHE A 84 6.22 2.31 15.04
CA PHE A 84 5.87 3.27 16.09
C PHE A 84 7.03 3.49 17.06
N LEU A 85 7.65 2.42 17.56
CA LEU A 85 8.80 2.52 18.47
C LEU A 85 10.01 3.25 17.85
N LYS A 86 10.28 3.04 16.56
CA LYS A 86 11.33 3.78 15.83
C LYS A 86 11.00 5.28 15.78
N SER A 87 9.76 5.62 15.48
CA SER A 87 9.29 7.02 15.47
C SER A 87 9.40 7.67 16.84
N CYS A 88 8.99 6.99 17.91
CA CYS A 88 9.14 7.50 19.28
C CYS A 88 10.61 7.77 19.64
N ARG A 89 11.52 6.85 19.31
CA ARG A 89 12.97 7.03 19.54
C ARG A 89 13.52 8.23 18.75
N LYS A 90 13.05 8.45 17.52
CA LYS A 90 13.44 9.59 16.69
C LYS A 90 12.94 10.90 17.31
N GLN A 91 11.65 10.99 17.63
CA GLN A 91 11.04 12.16 18.26
C GLN A 91 11.73 12.51 19.59
N HIS A 92 12.11 11.52 20.39
CA HIS A 92 12.82 11.74 21.64
C HIS A 92 14.20 12.39 21.42
N LYS A 93 14.97 11.91 20.44
CA LYS A 93 16.27 12.49 20.07
C LYS A 93 16.14 13.92 19.52
N GLU A 94 15.10 14.18 18.73
CA GLU A 94 14.79 15.51 18.20
C GLU A 94 14.45 16.48 19.35
N LEU A 95 13.64 16.03 20.31
CA LEU A 95 13.28 16.81 21.51
C LEU A 95 14.51 17.15 22.36
N GLU A 96 15.40 16.18 22.61
CA GLU A 96 16.63 16.45 23.35
C GLU A 96 17.52 17.47 22.65
N THR A 97 17.66 17.36 21.33
CA THR A 97 18.46 18.29 20.52
C THR A 97 17.88 19.70 20.58
N MET A 98 16.56 19.82 20.43
CA MET A 98 15.84 21.09 20.54
C MET A 98 16.01 21.71 21.93
N ARG A 99 15.84 20.94 23.00
CA ARG A 99 16.04 21.42 24.38
C ARG A 99 17.47 21.92 24.62
N LYS A 100 18.48 21.19 24.14
CA LYS A 100 19.90 21.61 24.23
C LYS A 100 20.15 22.93 23.48
N LYS A 101 19.56 23.11 22.30
CA LYS A 101 19.64 24.36 21.53
C LYS A 101 18.99 25.52 22.30
N GLN A 102 17.75 25.36 22.76
CA GLN A 102 17.02 26.37 23.52
C GLN A 102 17.76 26.76 24.82
N GLN A 103 18.37 25.80 25.52
CA GLN A 103 19.15 26.09 26.71
C GLN A 103 20.38 26.98 26.41
N LYS A 104 21.10 26.69 25.32
CA LYS A 104 22.25 27.50 24.90
C LYS A 104 21.83 28.91 24.50
N GLU A 105 20.73 29.04 23.75
CA GLU A 105 20.17 30.33 23.35
C GLU A 105 19.73 31.16 24.56
N ARG A 106 19.02 30.55 25.53
CA ARG A 106 18.63 31.22 26.77
C ARG A 106 19.85 31.75 27.54
N LEU A 107 20.90 30.93 27.67
CA LEU A 107 22.14 31.33 28.35
C LEU A 107 22.88 32.45 27.61
N ALA A 108 22.89 32.43 26.27
CA ALA A 108 23.52 33.47 25.46
C ALA A 108 22.79 34.81 25.64
N ILE A 109 21.45 34.81 25.56
CA ILE A 109 20.62 36.00 25.79
C ILE A 109 20.83 36.53 27.20
N GLN A 110 20.80 35.67 28.22
CA GLN A 110 21.02 36.08 29.60
C GLN A 110 22.40 36.73 29.77
N LYS A 111 23.47 36.14 29.23
CA LYS A 111 24.81 36.73 29.27
C LYS A 111 24.86 38.10 28.60
N GLN A 112 24.23 38.26 27.43
CA GLN A 112 24.18 39.53 26.73
C GLN A 112 23.43 40.60 27.53
N GLN A 113 22.27 40.23 28.10
CA GLN A 113 21.47 41.12 28.94
C GLN A 113 22.24 41.57 30.18
N THR A 114 22.85 40.63 30.92
CA THR A 114 23.66 40.95 32.11
C THR A 114 24.84 41.86 31.75
N ALA A 115 25.57 41.56 30.67
CA ALA A 115 26.69 42.38 30.23
C ALA A 115 26.27 43.80 29.81
N ALA A 116 25.12 43.96 29.16
CA ALA A 116 24.59 45.27 28.82
C ALA A 116 24.25 46.09 30.08
N ILE A 117 23.58 45.46 31.06
CA ILE A 117 23.23 46.09 32.34
C ILE A 117 24.51 46.51 33.09
N GLU A 118 25.53 45.66 33.16
CA GLU A 118 26.80 46.00 33.81
C GLU A 118 27.48 47.22 33.17
N LYS A 119 27.45 47.33 31.83
CA LYS A 119 27.98 48.50 31.11
C LYS A 119 27.19 49.77 31.44
N PHE A 120 25.86 49.69 31.47
CA PHE A 120 25.02 50.83 31.84
C PHE A 120 25.25 51.29 33.28
N ILE A 121 25.46 50.36 34.22
CA ILE A 121 25.76 50.69 35.62
C ILE A 121 27.14 51.35 35.74
N LYS A 122 28.15 50.82 35.06
CA LYS A 122 29.52 51.37 35.09
C LYS A 122 29.62 52.73 34.41
N GLY A 123 28.94 52.94 33.29
CA GLY A 123 28.95 54.21 32.55
C GLY A 123 28.08 55.31 33.13
N LYS A 124 27.28 55.01 34.17
CA LYS A 124 26.49 56.00 34.93
C LYS A 124 27.18 56.48 36.21
N LYS A 125 28.38 55.97 36.51
CA LYS A 125 29.23 56.50 37.58
C LYS A 125 30.19 57.55 37.04
#